data_AF-A0A6J2KKT9-F1
#
_entry.id   AF-A0A6J2KKT9-F1
#
_cell.length_a   1.000
_cell.length_b   1.000
_cell.length_c   1.000
_cell.angle_alpha   90.00
_cell.angle_beta   90.00
_cell.angle_gamma   90.00
#
_symmetry.space_group_name_H-M   'P 1'
#
loop_
_entity.id
_entity.type
_entity.pdbx_description
1 polymer ?
#
loop_
_entity_poly.entity_id
_entity_poly.type
_entity_poly.pdbx_seq_one_letter_code
_entity_poly.pdbx_strand_id
1 'polypeptide(L)'
;MTSESSFEEFINYIFDSRVYNYPSRRYLRDADNPLEVYDDDEFRKHYRLSKDSVVHILLPLLTNNSNENDRGLPLTPILQVLIALRFYATGNFQIVCGD
;
A
#
# COMPACT_ATOMS: atom_id res chain seq x y z
N MET A 1 -31.95 1.85 32.97
CA MET A 1 -31.14 1.73 31.75
C MET A 1 -30.88 3.15 31.27
N THR A 2 -29.68 3.67 31.56
CA THR A 2 -29.32 5.07 31.33
C THR A 2 -29.02 5.30 29.85
N SER A 3 -29.40 6.47 29.34
CA SER A 3 -29.21 6.87 27.94
C SER A 3 -27.75 6.80 27.47
N GLU A 4 -26.79 6.97 28.39
CA GLU A 4 -25.36 6.85 28.09
C GLU A 4 -24.94 5.45 27.64
N SER A 5 -25.53 4.40 28.22
CA SER A 5 -25.25 3.01 27.82
C SER A 5 -25.69 2.73 26.38
N SER A 6 -26.78 3.37 25.92
CA SER A 6 -27.26 3.20 24.54
C SER A 6 -26.41 4.00 23.54
N PHE A 7 -25.88 5.15 23.96
CA PHE A 7 -24.98 5.94 23.12
C PHE A 7 -23.62 5.26 22.96
N GLU A 8 -23.04 4.73 24.03
CA GLU A 8 -21.78 3.96 23.96
C GLU A 8 -21.93 2.69 23.12
N GLU A 9 -23.06 2.00 23.21
CA GLU A 9 -23.35 0.82 22.40
C GLU A 9 -23.49 1.17 20.91
N PHE A 10 -24.12 2.30 20.59
CA PHE A 10 -24.23 2.83 19.23
C PHE A 10 -22.86 3.25 18.65
N ILE A 11 -22.05 3.93 19.46
CA ILE A 11 -20.69 4.31 19.10
C ILE A 11 -19.85 3.06 18.85
N ASN A 12 -19.88 2.08 19.75
CA ASN A 12 -19.17 0.81 19.54
C ASN A 12 -19.69 0.04 18.31
N TYR A 13 -20.98 0.08 17.99
CA TYR A 13 -21.54 -0.50 16.78
C TYR A 13 -21.04 0.18 15.49
N ILE A 14 -20.87 1.51 15.51
CA ILE A 14 -20.30 2.27 14.38
C ILE A 14 -18.79 2.06 14.27
N PHE A 15 -18.07 2.10 15.40
CA PHE A 15 -16.62 1.93 15.46
C PHE A 15 -16.16 0.48 15.42
N ASP A 16 -17.08 -0.50 15.48
CA ASP A 16 -16.81 -1.86 15.03
C ASP A 16 -16.71 -1.85 13.50
N SER A 17 -15.56 -1.38 13.03
CA SER A 17 -15.17 -1.12 11.64
C SER A 17 -15.28 -2.33 10.72
N ARG A 18 -15.70 -3.49 11.24
CA ARG A 18 -15.96 -4.72 10.50
C ARG A 18 -17.29 -4.68 9.73
N VAL A 19 -18.25 -3.85 10.14
CA VAL A 19 -19.60 -3.82 9.55
C VAL A 19 -19.72 -2.78 8.42
N TYR A 20 -18.94 -1.70 8.46
CA TYR A 20 -18.96 -0.64 7.45
C TYR A 20 -17.64 -0.54 6.69
N ASN A 21 -17.32 -1.57 5.92
CA ASN A 21 -16.30 -1.47 4.89
C ASN A 21 -16.91 -0.68 3.71
N TYR A 22 -17.10 0.64 3.88
CA TYR A 22 -17.53 1.50 2.79
C TYR A 22 -16.46 1.37 1.69
N PRO A 23 -16.81 0.88 0.49
CA PRO A 23 -15.84 0.76 -0.58
C PRO A 23 -15.27 2.15 -0.84
N SER A 24 -13.95 2.26 -0.75
CA SER A 24 -13.25 3.53 -1.01
C SER A 24 -13.71 4.10 -2.35
N ARG A 25 -13.89 5.43 -2.43
CA ARG A 25 -14.38 6.09 -3.64
C ARG A 25 -13.55 5.64 -4.84
N ARG A 26 -14.23 5.08 -5.85
CA ARG A 26 -13.58 4.64 -7.09
C ARG A 26 -13.23 5.87 -7.93
N TYR A 27 -11.95 6.20 -7.97
CA TYR A 27 -11.37 7.12 -8.94
C TYR A 27 -10.78 6.32 -10.11
N LEU A 28 -10.61 6.95 -11.27
CA LEU A 28 -9.80 6.37 -12.33
C LEU A 28 -8.36 6.23 -11.79
N ARG A 29 -7.87 5.00 -11.67
CA ARG A 29 -6.53 4.67 -11.18
C ARG A 29 -5.73 4.05 -12.30
N ASP A 30 -4.43 4.30 -12.32
CA ASP A 30 -3.53 3.56 -13.18
C ASP A 30 -3.37 2.14 -12.62
N ALA A 31 -3.86 1.15 -13.36
CA ALA A 31 -3.80 -0.26 -12.95
C ALA A 31 -2.36 -0.79 -12.92
N ASP A 32 -1.44 -0.13 -13.64
CA ASP A 32 -0.04 -0.50 -13.68
C ASP A 32 0.75 0.14 -12.52
N ASN A 33 0.17 1.08 -11.77
CA ASN A 33 0.80 1.76 -10.64
C ASN A 33 0.40 1.11 -9.29
N PRO A 34 1.27 0.33 -8.62
CA PRO A 34 0.92 -0.34 -7.38
C PRO A 34 0.62 0.61 -6.22
N LEU A 35 1.07 1.86 -6.28
CA LEU A 35 0.76 2.87 -5.26
C LEU A 35 -0.70 3.33 -5.33
N GLU A 36 -1.31 3.28 -6.52
CA GLU A 36 -2.70 3.67 -6.73
C GLU A 36 -3.66 2.48 -6.61
N VAL A 37 -3.23 1.30 -7.05
CA VAL A 37 -4.06 0.09 -7.03
C VAL A 37 -4.45 -0.30 -5.61
N TYR A 38 -3.47 -0.42 -4.71
CA TYR A 38 -3.68 -0.92 -3.36
C TYR A 38 -4.11 0.19 -2.41
N ASP A 39 -5.01 -0.12 -1.48
CA ASP A 39 -5.21 0.75 -0.30
C ASP A 39 -4.00 0.68 0.65
N ASP A 40 -3.92 1.54 1.66
CA ASP A 40 -2.75 1.59 2.55
C ASP A 40 -2.54 0.31 3.35
N ASP A 41 -3.63 -0.33 3.79
CA ASP A 41 -3.57 -1.61 4.50
C ASP A 41 -3.18 -2.77 3.58
N GLU A 42 -3.73 -2.81 2.37
CA GLU A 42 -3.36 -3.79 1.35
C GLU A 42 -1.89 -3.62 0.96
N PHE A 43 -1.48 -2.37 0.70
CA PHE A 43 -0.09 -2.04 0.37
C PHE A 43 0.86 -2.51 1.48
N ARG A 44 0.53 -2.20 2.74
CA ARG A 44 1.34 -2.66 3.88
C ARG A 44 1.36 -4.18 4.02
N LYS A 45 0.27 -4.88 3.66
CA LYS A 45 0.24 -6.34 3.61
C LYS A 45 1.17 -6.89 2.53
N HIS A 46 1.19 -6.30 1.33
CA HIS A 46 2.01 -6.78 0.20
C HIS A 46 3.50 -6.38 0.31
N TYR A 47 3.81 -5.20 0.85
CA TYR A 47 5.17 -4.63 0.85
C TYR A 47 5.80 -4.49 2.25
N ARG A 48 5.06 -4.80 3.33
CA ARG A 48 5.47 -4.66 4.75
C ARG A 48 5.77 -3.24 5.24
N LEU A 49 5.75 -2.25 4.35
CA LEU A 49 5.98 -0.83 4.65
C LEU A 49 4.78 0.02 4.22
N SER A 50 4.65 1.22 4.78
CA SER A 50 3.63 2.20 4.33
C SER A 50 4.06 2.91 3.06
N LYS A 51 3.09 3.36 2.25
CA LYS A 51 3.35 4.13 1.03
C LYS A 51 4.18 5.39 1.31
N ASP A 52 3.84 6.10 2.38
CA ASP A 52 4.58 7.30 2.82
C ASP A 52 6.05 6.99 3.09
N SER A 53 6.35 5.88 3.77
CA SER A 53 7.73 5.47 4.03
C SER A 53 8.48 5.18 2.73
N VAL A 54 7.81 4.53 1.78
CA VAL A 54 8.41 4.21 0.48
C VAL A 54 8.72 5.48 -0.31
N VAL A 55 7.75 6.39 -0.42
CA VAL A 55 7.86 7.60 -1.25
C VAL A 55 8.77 8.66 -0.62
N HIS A 56 8.68 8.88 0.69
CA HIS A 56 9.38 9.99 1.34
C HIS A 56 10.76 9.61 1.91
N ILE A 57 11.00 8.33 2.20
CA ILE A 57 12.27 7.88 2.82
C ILE A 57 13.06 7.01 1.86
N LEU A 58 12.49 5.91 1.37
CA LEU A 58 13.23 4.96 0.54
C LEU A 58 13.56 5.51 -0.85
N LEU A 59 12.58 6.14 -1.51
CA LEU A 59 12.76 6.67 -2.86
C LEU A 59 13.93 7.67 -2.92
N PRO A 60 14.00 8.73 -2.08
CA PRO A 60 15.10 9.71 -2.15
C PRO A 60 16.47 9.10 -1.86
N LEU A 61 16.54 8.15 -0.92
CA LEU A 61 17.79 7.46 -0.56
C LEU A 61 18.33 6.63 -1.72
N LEU A 62 17.45 6.00 -2.51
CA LEU A 62 17.84 5.11 -3.60
C LEU A 62 18.02 5.86 -4.93
N THR A 63 17.26 6.93 -5.18
CA THR A 63 17.46 7.79 -6.36
C THR A 63 18.81 8.49 -6.36
N ASN A 64 19.36 8.82 -5.18
CA ASN A 64 20.71 9.40 -5.06
C ASN A 64 21.81 8.44 -5.53
N ASN A 65 21.51 7.14 -5.65
CA ASN A 65 22.44 6.09 -6.07
C ASN A 65 22.15 5.55 -7.48
N SER A 66 21.26 6.20 -8.25
CA SER A 66 20.88 5.74 -9.58
C SER A 66 22.04 5.91 -10.57
N ASN A 67 22.44 4.81 -11.22
CA ASN A 67 23.44 4.82 -12.27
C ASN A 67 22.86 5.48 -13.54
N GLU A 68 23.53 6.51 -14.06
CA GLU A 68 23.14 7.35 -15.21
C GLU A 68 23.16 6.66 -16.59
N ASN A 69 22.95 5.35 -16.65
CA ASN A 69 22.97 4.63 -17.93
C ASN A 69 21.55 4.44 -18.45
N ASP A 70 21.10 5.36 -19.32
CA ASP A 70 19.80 5.35 -20.01
C ASP A 70 19.66 4.24 -21.08
N ARG A 71 20.42 3.15 -20.96
CA ARG A 71 20.37 2.04 -21.93
C ARG A 71 19.26 1.07 -21.56
N GLY A 72 18.39 0.75 -22.53
CA GLY A 72 17.44 -0.37 -22.42
C GLY A 72 16.12 -0.06 -21.72
N LEU A 73 15.68 1.21 -21.69
CA LEU A 73 14.44 1.64 -21.06
C LEU A 73 14.43 1.32 -19.55
N PRO A 74 15.24 2.04 -18.75
CA PRO A 74 15.41 1.72 -17.34
C PRO A 74 14.07 1.82 -16.58
N LEU A 75 13.81 0.85 -15.71
CA LEU A 75 12.69 0.90 -14.78
C LEU A 75 12.75 2.18 -13.95
N THR A 76 11.61 2.83 -13.74
CA THR A 76 11.54 4.00 -12.88
C THR A 76 12.02 3.63 -11.46
N PRO A 77 12.71 4.54 -10.75
CA PRO A 77 13.26 4.23 -9.42
C PRO A 77 12.20 3.67 -8.46
N ILE A 78 10.98 4.20 -8.51
CA ILE A 78 9.87 3.71 -7.68
C ILE A 78 9.55 2.23 -7.96
N LEU A 79 9.50 1.82 -9.23
CA LEU A 79 9.23 0.42 -9.58
C LEU A 79 10.36 -0.50 -9.13
N GLN A 80 11.62 -0.05 -9.22
CA GLN A 80 12.76 -0.81 -8.71
C GLN A 80 12.63 -1.06 -7.20
N VAL A 81 12.26 -0.03 -6.43
CA VAL A 81 12.01 -0.16 -4.98
C VAL A 81 10.86 -1.11 -4.69
N LEU A 82 9.73 -0.97 -5.38
CA LEU A 82 8.55 -1.80 -5.15
C LEU A 82 8.82 -3.27 -5.49
N ILE A 83 9.54 -3.56 -6.57
CA ILE A 83 9.94 -4.92 -6.93
C ILE A 83 10.83 -5.53 -5.83
N ALA A 84 11.82 -4.78 -5.35
CA ALA A 84 12.69 -5.23 -4.27
C ALA A 84 11.91 -5.49 -2.97
N LEU A 85 11.02 -4.58 -2.59
CA LEU A 85 10.17 -4.74 -1.40
C LEU A 85 9.24 -5.94 -1.51
N ARG A 86 8.66 -6.18 -2.69
CA ARG A 86 7.80 -7.36 -2.91
C ARG A 86 8.57 -8.66 -2.75
N PHE A 87 9.79 -8.70 -3.29
CA PHE A 87 10.70 -9.82 -3.06
C PHE A 87 11.03 -10.00 -1.58
N TYR A 88 11.33 -8.93 -0.84
CA TYR A 88 11.62 -9.03 0.59
C TYR A 88 10.40 -9.44 1.44
N ALA A 89 9.20 -9.05 1.03
CA ALA A 89 7.97 -9.36 1.75
C ALA A 89 7.52 -10.82 1.60
N THR A 90 7.82 -11.44 0.45
CA THR A 90 7.31 -12.77 0.05
C THR A 90 8.40 -13.82 -0.11
N GLY A 91 9.66 -13.41 -0.31
CA GLY A 91 10.78 -14.29 -0.65
C GLY A 91 10.70 -14.89 -2.06
N ASN A 92 9.79 -14.41 -2.92
CA ASN A 92 9.58 -14.96 -4.26
C ASN A 92 9.39 -13.85 -5.30
N PHE A 93 9.84 -14.12 -6.54
CA PHE A 93 9.67 -13.23 -7.68
C PHE A 93 8.42 -13.57 -8.52
N GLN A 94 7.88 -14.77 -8.38
CA GLN A 94 6.68 -15.18 -9.11
C GLN A 94 5.42 -14.66 -8.44
N ILE A 95 4.43 -14.30 -9.27
CA ILE A 95 3.06 -14.07 -8.81
C ILE A 95 2.57 -15.38 -8.21
N VAL A 96 2.51 -15.44 -6.88
CA VAL A 96 1.97 -16.60 -6.20
C VAL A 96 0.45 -16.52 -6.36
N CYS A 97 -0.15 -17.48 -7.05
CA CYS A 97 -1.60 -17.57 -7.19
C CYS A 97 -2.23 -17.67 -5.79
N GLY A 98 -2.76 -16.56 -5.28
CA GLY A 98 -3.32 -16.46 -3.92
C GLY A 98 -3.02 -15.17 -3.17
N ASP A 99 -2.19 -14.27 -3.72
CA ASP A 99 -2.01 -12.90 -3.24
C ASP A 99 -3.15 -11.96 -3.68
#